data_AF-A0A1H9G646-F1
#
_entry.id   AF-A0A1H9G646-F1
#
_cell.length_a   1.000
_cell.length_b   1.000
_cell.length_c   1.000
_cell.angle_alpha   90.00
_cell.angle_beta   90.00
_cell.angle_gamma   90.00
#
_symmetry.space_group_name_H-M   'P 1'
#
loop_
_entity.id
_entity.type
_entity.pdbx_description
1 polymer ?
#
loop_
_entity_poly.entity_id
_entity_poly.type
_entity_poly.pdbx_seq_one_letter_code
_entity_poly.pdbx_strand_id
1 'polypeptide(L)'
;MASDKITRTSREHPQVISSKDYRYDSFNNGKTFEGKKKRLPAMGWNSWNAFGSGNTEALTKAMADRFIELELDKAGYEYLVLDDGCYNSERVDGKLTNEPLKFPSGFKALADYIHAKGLKFGMYNDIGTNLCAGSAVGTCGFEDVDAVSYTDWDIDFLKVDNCYYLWDNATFSNGENARYTYAPRIKAVKLVSQDGSEYTYNAVTDGVITGRHARIEESYVTNIGTFDGTNIGNTPVGDQSSELTFDLKNVTEGSYKLYVTYATGKEAGVGEWLQVAVSDGSMSDFFFDNLVESTQGPEDFKENYVCDIAVKGSDTVLRLMNHRRQENTLCSYAAMYNSLKEADPNKDILLSICEWGKTMPGDWGYKVGDSWRILNDITFQVGRDGDPGRGYWEADGTCSITSQYDKCVIMDEFASLERGWNDPDMMVIGMGDVDETMAKTHFAMWSMMNSPLMLGMDLRKVEKGDYIWNIITNQDIIALNQDELGVQAKRVWSSLADKDADKVYLMNHDRVDILAKPLYGGDIAVSFINLSGENNTNKIEISLDNIVSAIEGKMADPEIFKDAQSYKIKDLWTGEENSLSGRIVSVDGIKAHDNVTLRVSPIR
;
A
#
# COMPACT_ATOMS: atom_id res chain seq x y z
N MET A 1 -17.93 14.03 -23.50
CA MET A 1 -16.47 13.85 -23.63
C MET A 1 -16.26 12.35 -23.59
N ALA A 2 -15.72 11.73 -24.65
CA ALA A 2 -15.34 10.32 -24.58
C ALA A 2 -14.33 10.20 -23.43
N SER A 3 -14.59 9.35 -22.45
CA SER A 3 -13.75 9.27 -21.28
C SER A 3 -12.46 8.52 -21.66
N ASP A 4 -11.31 9.13 -21.41
CA ASP A 4 -9.96 8.53 -21.46
C ASP A 4 -9.79 7.42 -20.39
N LYS A 5 -10.81 6.58 -20.19
CA LYS A 5 -10.82 5.45 -19.26
C LYS A 5 -10.00 4.33 -19.89
N ILE A 6 -8.99 3.88 -19.17
CA ILE A 6 -8.24 2.69 -19.53
C ILE A 6 -9.06 1.50 -19.01
N THR A 7 -9.39 0.57 -19.90
CA THR A 7 -10.15 -0.66 -19.58
C THR A 7 -9.39 -1.92 -19.97
N ARG A 8 -8.22 -1.76 -20.60
CA ARG A 8 -7.35 -2.88 -20.94
C ARG A 8 -5.89 -2.45 -20.96
N THR A 9 -5.03 -3.23 -20.32
CA THR A 9 -3.58 -3.00 -20.35
C THR A 9 -2.97 -3.61 -21.61
N SER A 10 -2.08 -2.90 -22.29
CA SER A 10 -1.32 -3.49 -23.40
C SER A 10 -0.31 -4.51 -22.90
N ARG A 11 -0.09 -5.58 -23.68
CA ARG A 11 0.98 -6.57 -23.46
C ARG A 11 2.25 -6.31 -24.27
N GLU A 12 2.21 -5.32 -25.16
CA GLU A 12 3.28 -5.06 -26.13
C GLU A 12 4.07 -3.79 -25.82
N HIS A 13 3.42 -2.80 -25.21
CA HIS A 13 4.04 -1.53 -24.85
C HIS A 13 3.39 -0.97 -23.56
N PRO A 14 4.11 -0.12 -22.80
CA PRO A 14 3.50 0.61 -21.70
C PRO A 14 2.27 1.42 -22.12
N GLN A 15 1.38 1.69 -21.17
CA GLN A 15 0.12 2.38 -21.45
C GLN A 15 0.37 3.83 -21.90
N VAL A 16 -0.22 4.26 -23.01
CA VAL A 16 -0.16 5.68 -23.40
C VAL A 16 -1.05 6.50 -22.47
N ILE A 17 -0.48 7.53 -21.82
CA ILE A 17 -1.19 8.37 -20.85
C ILE A 17 -1.59 9.72 -21.47
N SER A 18 -2.82 9.80 -21.97
CA SER A 18 -3.41 11.06 -22.45
C SER A 18 -3.93 11.94 -21.31
N SER A 19 -4.53 11.34 -20.29
CA SER A 19 -5.14 12.06 -19.17
C SER A 19 -4.14 12.38 -18.05
N LYS A 20 -4.16 13.61 -17.56
CA LYS A 20 -3.33 14.05 -16.42
C LYS A 20 -3.68 13.33 -15.12
N ASP A 21 -4.92 12.83 -14.98
CA ASP A 21 -5.38 12.15 -13.76
C ASP A 21 -4.59 10.85 -13.45
N TYR A 22 -3.88 10.30 -14.45
CA TYR A 22 -3.03 9.10 -14.33
C TYR A 22 -1.53 9.41 -14.18
N ARG A 23 -1.14 10.69 -14.17
CA ARG A 23 0.26 11.11 -14.11
C ARG A 23 0.70 11.37 -12.68
N TYR A 24 2.00 11.21 -12.43
CA TYR A 24 2.62 11.39 -11.13
C TYR A 24 2.32 12.75 -10.49
N ASP A 25 2.36 13.84 -11.27
CA ASP A 25 2.03 15.20 -10.80
C ASP A 25 0.58 15.31 -10.24
N SER A 26 -0.32 14.35 -10.54
CA SER A 26 -1.70 14.30 -10.04
C SER A 26 -1.93 13.26 -8.94
N PHE A 27 -0.90 12.54 -8.49
CA PHE A 27 -1.03 11.50 -7.47
C PHE A 27 -1.55 12.08 -6.16
N ASN A 28 -0.98 13.18 -5.68
CA ASN A 28 -1.36 13.76 -4.39
C ASN A 28 -2.44 14.86 -4.45
N ASN A 29 -3.29 14.88 -5.49
CA ASN A 29 -4.36 15.88 -5.63
C ASN A 29 -5.64 15.61 -4.81
N GLY A 30 -5.69 14.50 -4.07
CA GLY A 30 -6.85 14.08 -3.27
C GLY A 30 -8.09 13.68 -4.08
N LYS A 31 -8.01 13.63 -5.41
CA LYS A 31 -9.13 13.32 -6.30
C LYS A 31 -9.12 11.83 -6.67
N THR A 32 -10.23 11.15 -6.36
CA THR A 32 -10.47 9.76 -6.74
C THR A 32 -11.03 9.64 -8.16
N PHE A 33 -10.96 8.44 -8.75
CA PHE A 33 -11.66 8.19 -10.00
C PHE A 33 -13.17 8.04 -9.75
N GLU A 34 -13.94 8.35 -10.79
CA GLU A 34 -15.39 8.31 -10.74
C GLU A 34 -15.89 6.98 -10.16
N GLY A 35 -16.85 7.04 -9.23
CA GLY A 35 -17.46 5.87 -8.61
C GLY A 35 -16.72 5.27 -7.41
N LYS A 36 -15.58 5.83 -7.00
CA LYS A 36 -14.86 5.35 -5.82
C LYS A 36 -15.72 5.57 -4.58
N LYS A 37 -15.94 4.50 -3.81
CA LYS A 37 -16.72 4.55 -2.57
C LYS A 37 -15.81 4.78 -1.37
N LYS A 38 -16.39 5.38 -0.33
CA LYS A 38 -15.79 5.52 1.00
C LYS A 38 -16.16 4.29 1.82
N ARG A 39 -15.18 3.64 2.42
CA ARG A 39 -15.38 2.42 3.21
C ARG A 39 -14.50 2.47 4.44
N LEU A 40 -14.99 1.93 5.55
CA LEU A 40 -14.14 1.53 6.67
C LEU A 40 -13.25 0.34 6.26
N PRO A 41 -12.20 0.01 7.04
CA PRO A 41 -11.31 -1.10 6.73
C PRO A 41 -12.10 -2.40 6.61
N ALA A 42 -11.78 -3.22 5.61
CA ALA A 42 -12.43 -4.50 5.41
C ALA A 42 -12.13 -5.45 6.58
N MET A 43 -13.15 -6.20 7.01
CA MET A 43 -13.00 -7.25 8.01
C MET A 43 -13.43 -8.58 7.39
N GLY A 44 -12.56 -9.59 7.43
CA GLY A 44 -12.86 -10.86 6.80
C GLY A 44 -11.85 -11.96 7.08
N TRP A 45 -11.83 -12.94 6.19
CA TRP A 45 -10.91 -14.07 6.18
C TRP A 45 -10.36 -14.28 4.78
N ASN A 46 -9.09 -14.65 4.67
CA ASN A 46 -8.43 -14.97 3.41
C ASN A 46 -7.77 -16.36 3.49
N SER A 47 -7.93 -17.16 2.43
CA SER A 47 -7.47 -18.55 2.40
C SER A 47 -5.97 -18.78 2.32
N TRP A 48 -5.17 -17.78 1.95
CA TRP A 48 -3.76 -17.97 1.60
C TRP A 48 -2.92 -18.47 2.77
N ASN A 49 -2.94 -17.77 3.90
CA ASN A 49 -2.13 -18.16 5.06
C ASN A 49 -2.54 -19.51 5.65
N ALA A 50 -3.81 -19.90 5.52
CA ALA A 50 -4.33 -21.16 6.05
C ALA A 50 -3.99 -22.36 5.14
N PHE A 51 -4.08 -22.18 3.82
CA PHE A 51 -4.10 -23.30 2.87
C PHE A 51 -3.18 -23.16 1.67
N GLY A 52 -2.57 -21.99 1.44
CA GLY A 52 -1.85 -21.66 0.21
C GLY A 52 -2.68 -22.01 -1.03
N SER A 53 -2.02 -22.53 -2.07
CA SER A 53 -2.69 -23.09 -3.25
C SER A 53 -3.44 -24.40 -2.99
N GLY A 54 -3.46 -24.92 -1.77
CA GLY A 54 -4.21 -26.12 -1.35
C GLY A 54 -5.68 -25.86 -1.00
N ASN A 55 -6.16 -24.60 -1.07
CA ASN A 55 -7.57 -24.24 -0.83
C ASN A 55 -8.53 -25.02 -1.74
N THR A 56 -9.73 -25.41 -1.28
CA THR A 56 -10.73 -26.13 -2.11
C THR A 56 -12.13 -25.64 -1.79
N GLU A 57 -13.11 -25.91 -2.65
CA GLU A 57 -14.52 -25.57 -2.39
C GLU A 57 -15.00 -26.12 -1.05
N ALA A 58 -14.61 -27.35 -0.70
CA ALA A 58 -14.96 -27.97 0.57
C ALA A 58 -14.37 -27.21 1.77
N LEU A 59 -13.08 -26.83 1.69
CA LEU A 59 -12.43 -26.03 2.74
C LEU A 59 -13.07 -24.64 2.85
N THR A 60 -13.31 -23.96 1.73
CA THR A 60 -13.93 -22.63 1.71
C THR A 60 -15.32 -22.65 2.32
N LYS A 61 -16.15 -23.66 2.00
CA LYS A 61 -17.47 -23.84 2.63
C LYS A 61 -17.36 -24.10 4.13
N ALA A 62 -16.41 -24.93 4.56
CA ALA A 62 -16.16 -25.18 5.97
C ALA A 62 -15.73 -23.91 6.72
N MET A 63 -14.94 -23.04 6.09
CA MET A 63 -14.60 -21.72 6.67
C MET A 63 -15.84 -20.85 6.79
N ALA A 64 -16.69 -20.79 5.76
CA ALA A 64 -17.94 -20.03 5.80
C ALA A 64 -18.89 -20.54 6.90
N ASP A 65 -18.95 -21.85 7.14
CA ASP A 65 -19.73 -22.44 8.23
C ASP A 65 -19.17 -22.03 9.60
N ARG A 66 -17.86 -22.20 9.81
CA ARG A 66 -17.18 -21.80 11.05
C ARG A 66 -17.30 -20.30 11.32
N PHE A 67 -17.30 -19.49 10.29
CA PHE A 67 -17.47 -18.04 10.39
C PHE A 67 -18.76 -17.67 11.15
N ILE A 68 -19.87 -18.35 10.82
CA ILE A 68 -21.17 -18.15 11.47
C ILE A 68 -21.23 -18.83 12.84
N GLU A 69 -20.70 -20.05 12.97
CA GLU A 69 -20.68 -20.78 14.24
C GLU A 69 -19.87 -20.05 15.33
N LEU A 70 -18.81 -19.34 14.92
CA LEU A 70 -17.98 -18.50 15.78
C LEU A 70 -18.53 -17.08 15.94
N GLU A 71 -19.69 -16.75 15.34
CA GLU A 71 -20.31 -15.42 15.40
C GLU A 71 -19.39 -14.28 14.92
N LEU A 72 -18.48 -14.56 13.98
CA LEU A 72 -17.60 -13.54 13.41
C LEU A 72 -18.40 -12.52 12.60
N ASP A 73 -19.51 -12.93 11.98
CA ASP A 73 -20.48 -12.03 11.35
C ASP A 73 -21.07 -11.03 12.34
N LYS A 74 -21.31 -11.45 13.59
CA LYS A 74 -21.79 -10.56 14.66
C LYS A 74 -20.70 -9.64 15.18
N ALA A 75 -19.44 -10.04 15.06
CA ALA A 75 -18.30 -9.21 15.39
C ALA A 75 -17.94 -8.19 14.30
N GLY A 76 -18.57 -8.25 13.12
CA GLY A 76 -18.39 -7.30 12.02
C GLY A 76 -17.58 -7.82 10.85
N TYR A 77 -17.07 -9.06 10.90
CA TYR A 77 -16.40 -9.66 9.75
C TYR A 77 -17.44 -10.04 8.69
N GLU A 78 -17.18 -9.75 7.43
CA GLU A 78 -18.15 -10.01 6.36
C GLU A 78 -17.53 -10.64 5.10
N TYR A 79 -16.22 -10.44 4.84
CA TYR A 79 -15.59 -10.94 3.62
C TYR A 79 -14.97 -12.33 3.80
N LEU A 80 -15.20 -13.22 2.85
CA LEU A 80 -14.51 -14.50 2.72
C LEU A 80 -13.80 -14.54 1.37
N VAL A 81 -12.48 -14.33 1.38
CA VAL A 81 -11.65 -14.17 0.18
C VAL A 81 -10.94 -15.47 -0.16
N LEU A 82 -11.24 -16.01 -1.34
CA LEU A 82 -10.54 -17.13 -1.94
C LEU A 82 -9.34 -16.64 -2.74
N ASP A 83 -8.14 -16.99 -2.27
CA ASP A 83 -6.87 -16.52 -2.81
C ASP A 83 -6.34 -17.43 -3.95
N ASP A 84 -5.07 -17.27 -4.33
CA ASP A 84 -4.44 -17.94 -5.46
C ASP A 84 -4.53 -19.49 -5.39
N GLY A 85 -4.47 -20.14 -6.54
CA GLY A 85 -4.56 -21.59 -6.71
C GLY A 85 -5.98 -22.11 -7.00
N CYS A 86 -6.98 -21.24 -7.18
CA CYS A 86 -8.36 -21.66 -7.42
C CYS A 86 -8.76 -21.82 -8.90
N TYR A 87 -8.02 -21.21 -9.83
CA TYR A 87 -8.28 -21.26 -11.26
C TYR A 87 -7.59 -22.43 -11.96
N ASN A 88 -8.06 -22.79 -13.16
CA ASN A 88 -7.24 -23.53 -14.12
C ASN A 88 -5.95 -22.76 -14.43
N SER A 89 -4.88 -23.49 -14.71
CA SER A 89 -3.56 -22.90 -15.01
C SER A 89 -3.52 -22.13 -16.32
N GLU A 90 -4.49 -22.36 -17.21
CA GLU A 90 -4.65 -21.68 -18.49
C GLU A 90 -6.11 -21.24 -18.69
N ARG A 91 -6.29 -20.20 -19.51
CA ARG A 91 -7.62 -19.72 -19.92
C ARG A 91 -8.29 -20.74 -20.85
N VAL A 92 -9.59 -20.98 -20.67
CA VAL A 92 -10.39 -21.81 -21.57
C VAL A 92 -11.26 -20.88 -22.41
N ASP A 93 -11.12 -20.95 -23.74
CA ASP A 93 -11.78 -20.04 -24.68
C ASP A 93 -11.58 -18.55 -24.35
N GLY A 94 -10.37 -18.21 -23.88
CA GLY A 94 -9.98 -16.85 -23.50
C GLY A 94 -10.50 -16.38 -22.14
N LYS A 95 -11.24 -17.21 -21.39
CA LYS A 95 -11.84 -16.86 -20.10
C LYS A 95 -11.17 -17.56 -18.93
N LEU A 96 -11.29 -16.93 -17.75
CA LEU A 96 -10.99 -17.58 -16.48
C LEU A 96 -11.98 -18.72 -16.23
N THR A 97 -11.48 -19.81 -15.69
CA THR A 97 -12.29 -20.96 -15.27
C THR A 97 -11.74 -21.53 -13.98
N ASN A 98 -12.61 -22.14 -13.17
CA ASN A 98 -12.24 -22.81 -11.94
C ASN A 98 -11.43 -24.09 -12.19
N GLU A 99 -10.54 -24.45 -11.27
CA GLU A 99 -9.93 -25.79 -11.28
C GLU A 99 -11.02 -26.82 -10.90
N PRO A 100 -11.39 -27.75 -11.81
CA PRO A 100 -12.62 -28.53 -11.67
C PRO A 100 -12.56 -29.62 -10.60
N LEU A 101 -11.39 -30.07 -10.16
CA LEU A 101 -11.27 -31.05 -9.08
C LEU A 101 -11.41 -30.39 -7.71
N LYS A 102 -10.88 -29.19 -7.54
CA LYS A 102 -10.90 -28.40 -6.32
C LYS A 102 -12.22 -27.64 -6.14
N PHE A 103 -12.83 -27.20 -7.24
CA PHE A 103 -14.06 -26.40 -7.27
C PHE A 103 -15.09 -26.96 -8.26
N PRO A 104 -15.57 -28.20 -8.07
CA PRO A 104 -16.45 -28.88 -9.03
C PRO A 104 -17.78 -28.17 -9.30
N SER A 105 -18.27 -27.35 -8.37
CA SER A 105 -19.53 -26.59 -8.57
C SER A 105 -19.34 -25.24 -9.28
N GLY A 106 -18.09 -24.79 -9.43
CA GLY A 106 -17.75 -23.46 -9.95
C GLY A 106 -17.97 -22.32 -8.96
N PHE A 107 -17.46 -21.13 -9.30
CA PHE A 107 -17.41 -19.99 -8.37
C PHE A 107 -18.77 -19.36 -8.07
N LYS A 108 -19.69 -19.30 -9.05
CA LYS A 108 -21.03 -18.75 -8.79
C LYS A 108 -21.80 -19.55 -7.72
N ALA A 109 -21.74 -20.88 -7.77
CA ALA A 109 -22.38 -21.72 -6.77
C ALA A 109 -21.73 -21.58 -5.38
N LEU A 110 -20.42 -21.33 -5.33
CA LEU A 110 -19.71 -21.03 -4.10
C LEU A 110 -20.09 -19.65 -3.54
N ALA A 111 -20.20 -18.63 -4.39
CA ALA A 111 -20.69 -17.30 -4.03
C ALA A 111 -22.11 -17.39 -3.45
N ASP A 112 -23.03 -18.09 -4.13
CA ASP A 112 -24.41 -18.32 -3.65
C ASP A 112 -24.45 -18.97 -2.26
N TYR A 113 -23.56 -19.93 -2.01
CA TYR A 113 -23.44 -20.57 -0.70
C TYR A 113 -23.01 -19.59 0.40
N ILE A 114 -22.04 -18.73 0.09
CA ILE A 114 -21.51 -17.72 1.02
C ILE A 114 -22.55 -16.63 1.27
N HIS A 115 -23.20 -16.12 0.22
CA HIS A 115 -24.25 -15.11 0.32
C HIS A 115 -25.48 -15.61 1.07
N ALA A 116 -25.84 -16.89 0.93
CA ALA A 116 -26.95 -17.49 1.69
C ALA A 116 -26.73 -17.46 3.21
N LYS A 117 -25.48 -17.22 3.67
CA LYS A 117 -25.12 -17.02 5.09
C LYS A 117 -25.04 -15.55 5.49
N GLY A 118 -25.29 -14.63 4.57
CA GLY A 118 -25.13 -13.19 4.79
C GLY A 118 -23.68 -12.69 4.73
N LEU A 119 -22.75 -13.51 4.26
CA LEU A 119 -21.34 -13.14 4.05
C LEU A 119 -21.12 -12.66 2.61
N LYS A 120 -19.99 -12.01 2.37
CA LYS A 120 -19.53 -11.51 1.07
C LYS A 120 -18.41 -12.38 0.51
N PHE A 121 -18.46 -12.69 -0.78
CA PHE A 121 -17.47 -13.55 -1.43
C PHE A 121 -16.38 -12.73 -2.12
N GLY A 122 -15.12 -13.03 -1.83
CA GLY A 122 -13.98 -12.39 -2.47
C GLY A 122 -13.13 -13.35 -3.29
N MET A 123 -12.43 -12.82 -4.28
CA MET A 123 -11.47 -13.56 -5.11
C MET A 123 -10.14 -12.81 -5.26
N TYR A 124 -9.19 -13.48 -5.89
CA TYR A 124 -7.84 -13.02 -6.16
C TYR A 124 -7.54 -13.01 -7.66
N ASN A 125 -6.71 -12.07 -8.12
CA ASN A 125 -5.98 -12.13 -9.40
C ASN A 125 -4.71 -11.27 -9.32
N ASP A 126 -4.07 -11.00 -10.45
CA ASP A 126 -2.78 -10.32 -10.59
C ASP A 126 -2.78 -9.42 -11.84
N ILE A 127 -2.26 -8.19 -11.76
CA ILE A 127 -2.15 -7.29 -12.93
C ILE A 127 -1.10 -7.72 -13.96
N GLY A 128 -0.27 -8.71 -13.66
CA GLY A 128 0.71 -9.31 -14.56
C GLY A 128 0.12 -10.35 -15.50
N THR A 129 1.00 -11.11 -16.14
CA THR A 129 0.60 -12.16 -17.10
C THR A 129 0.21 -13.47 -16.41
N ASN A 130 0.68 -13.67 -15.18
CA ASN A 130 0.50 -14.87 -14.40
C ASN A 130 0.14 -14.48 -12.96
N LEU A 131 -0.53 -15.38 -12.26
CA LEU A 131 -0.68 -15.31 -10.81
C LEU A 131 0.66 -15.61 -10.13
N CYS A 132 0.84 -15.21 -8.87
CA CYS A 132 2.08 -15.46 -8.14
C CYS A 132 2.43 -16.96 -8.03
N ALA A 133 1.43 -17.86 -7.89
CA ALA A 133 1.62 -19.31 -7.91
C ALA A 133 1.95 -19.89 -9.30
N GLY A 134 1.96 -19.06 -10.34
CA GLY A 134 2.48 -19.38 -11.67
C GLY A 134 1.42 -19.63 -12.76
N SER A 135 0.13 -19.76 -12.41
CA SER A 135 -0.95 -19.94 -13.40
C SER A 135 -0.99 -18.78 -14.40
N ALA A 136 -1.05 -19.09 -15.70
CA ALA A 136 -0.96 -18.12 -16.81
C ALA A 136 -2.30 -17.40 -17.08
N VAL A 137 -2.92 -16.88 -16.02
CA VAL A 137 -4.27 -16.34 -16.02
C VAL A 137 -4.36 -14.96 -15.36
N GLY A 138 -3.24 -14.23 -15.26
CA GLY A 138 -3.22 -12.83 -14.82
C GLY A 138 -4.06 -11.91 -15.72
N THR A 139 -4.51 -10.79 -15.19
CA THR A 139 -5.50 -9.91 -15.84
C THR A 139 -4.92 -9.04 -16.95
N CYS A 140 -3.59 -8.92 -17.08
CA CYS A 140 -2.97 -8.05 -18.08
C CYS A 140 -3.55 -8.31 -19.47
N GLY A 141 -4.25 -7.34 -20.07
CA GLY A 141 -4.86 -7.46 -21.40
C GLY A 141 -6.18 -8.23 -21.47
N PHE A 142 -6.72 -8.66 -20.33
CA PHE A 142 -7.99 -9.37 -20.18
C PHE A 142 -8.92 -8.70 -19.15
N GLU A 143 -8.61 -7.50 -18.66
CA GLU A 143 -9.32 -6.86 -17.55
C GLU A 143 -10.83 -6.73 -17.80
N ASP A 144 -11.23 -6.42 -19.03
CA ASP A 144 -12.65 -6.33 -19.43
C ASP A 144 -13.36 -7.69 -19.49
N VAL A 145 -12.67 -8.74 -19.95
CA VAL A 145 -13.19 -10.12 -19.98
C VAL A 145 -13.28 -10.71 -18.58
N ASP A 146 -12.28 -10.44 -17.75
CA ASP A 146 -12.20 -10.93 -16.38
C ASP A 146 -13.21 -10.22 -15.49
N ALA A 147 -13.41 -8.91 -15.69
CA ALA A 147 -14.45 -8.15 -15.00
C ALA A 147 -15.83 -8.78 -15.18
N VAL A 148 -16.20 -9.17 -16.41
CA VAL A 148 -17.47 -9.86 -16.68
C VAL A 148 -17.54 -11.20 -15.95
N SER A 149 -16.42 -11.96 -15.92
CA SER A 149 -16.38 -13.23 -15.21
C SER A 149 -16.61 -13.03 -13.71
N TYR A 150 -16.02 -11.99 -13.12
CA TYR A 150 -16.19 -11.63 -11.72
C TYR A 150 -17.60 -11.19 -11.37
N THR A 151 -18.24 -10.39 -12.22
CA THR A 151 -19.64 -10.01 -12.04
C THR A 151 -20.59 -11.21 -12.21
N ASP A 152 -20.33 -12.09 -13.18
CA ASP A 152 -21.11 -13.30 -13.42
C ASP A 152 -21.00 -14.30 -12.25
N TRP A 153 -19.85 -14.35 -11.58
CA TRP A 153 -19.64 -15.12 -10.36
C TRP A 153 -20.13 -14.42 -9.09
N ASP A 154 -20.61 -13.19 -9.21
CA ASP A 154 -21.23 -12.41 -8.15
C ASP A 154 -20.29 -12.05 -6.98
N ILE A 155 -19.00 -11.81 -7.25
CA ILE A 155 -18.02 -11.48 -6.20
C ILE A 155 -18.23 -10.08 -5.63
N ASP A 156 -17.86 -9.84 -4.38
CA ASP A 156 -17.99 -8.58 -3.66
C ASP A 156 -16.62 -7.96 -3.28
N PHE A 157 -15.53 -8.70 -3.49
CA PHE A 157 -14.17 -8.30 -3.14
C PHE A 157 -13.18 -8.89 -4.15
N LEU A 158 -12.22 -8.09 -4.58
CA LEU A 158 -11.12 -8.54 -5.43
C LEU A 158 -9.78 -8.06 -4.87
N LYS A 159 -8.92 -9.00 -4.46
CA LYS A 159 -7.49 -8.75 -4.25
C LYS A 159 -6.80 -8.85 -5.60
N VAL A 160 -6.00 -7.85 -5.96
CA VAL A 160 -5.28 -7.82 -7.24
C VAL A 160 -3.79 -7.61 -6.96
N ASP A 161 -2.98 -8.59 -7.33
CA ASP A 161 -1.54 -8.70 -7.09
C ASP A 161 -0.69 -8.11 -8.24
N ASN A 162 0.64 -8.22 -8.17
CA ASN A 162 1.58 -7.60 -9.11
C ASN A 162 2.79 -8.49 -9.52
N CYS A 163 2.66 -9.82 -9.45
CA CYS A 163 3.66 -10.76 -9.95
C CYS A 163 3.71 -10.78 -11.49
N TYR A 164 4.87 -11.08 -12.07
CA TYR A 164 5.03 -11.20 -13.54
C TYR A 164 4.57 -9.96 -14.33
N TYR A 165 4.70 -8.77 -13.73
CA TYR A 165 4.27 -7.53 -14.36
C TYR A 165 5.23 -7.10 -15.47
N LEU A 166 4.68 -6.77 -16.65
CA LEU A 166 5.49 -6.52 -17.85
C LEU A 166 6.26 -5.19 -17.83
N TRP A 167 5.77 -4.22 -17.05
CA TRP A 167 6.26 -2.85 -17.05
C TRP A 167 7.06 -2.49 -15.80
N ASP A 168 7.50 -3.50 -15.06
CA ASP A 168 8.37 -3.40 -13.88
C ASP A 168 9.35 -4.58 -13.87
N ASN A 169 10.46 -4.43 -13.15
CA ASN A 169 11.49 -5.45 -12.95
C ASN A 169 11.37 -6.11 -11.56
N ALA A 170 10.14 -6.24 -11.07
CA ALA A 170 9.75 -6.76 -9.77
C ALA A 170 9.84 -8.28 -9.64
N THR A 171 9.34 -8.78 -8.50
CA THR A 171 8.95 -10.17 -8.24
C THR A 171 8.47 -10.90 -9.49
N PHE A 172 9.17 -11.98 -9.83
CA PHE A 172 8.94 -12.86 -11.00
C PHE A 172 8.90 -12.16 -12.37
N SER A 173 9.28 -10.89 -12.45
CA SER A 173 9.35 -10.13 -13.70
C SER A 173 10.72 -10.30 -14.36
N ASN A 174 10.80 -10.01 -15.66
CA ASN A 174 12.08 -10.05 -16.36
C ASN A 174 12.98 -8.90 -15.87
N GLY A 175 14.21 -9.20 -15.45
CA GLY A 175 15.18 -8.18 -15.02
C GLY A 175 15.44 -7.10 -16.08
N GLU A 176 15.34 -7.45 -17.38
CA GLU A 176 15.45 -6.49 -18.49
C GLU A 176 14.38 -5.40 -18.47
N ASN A 177 13.26 -5.60 -17.77
CA ASN A 177 12.22 -4.59 -17.60
C ASN A 177 12.68 -3.36 -16.82
N ALA A 178 13.88 -3.40 -16.22
CA ALA A 178 14.47 -2.24 -15.56
C ALA A 178 14.65 -1.04 -16.53
N ARG A 179 14.64 -1.31 -17.84
CA ARG A 179 14.55 -0.30 -18.90
C ARG A 179 13.35 0.65 -18.74
N TYR A 180 12.25 0.19 -18.14
CA TYR A 180 11.04 0.98 -17.87
C TYR A 180 11.06 1.68 -16.52
N THR A 181 11.83 1.15 -15.56
CA THR A 181 11.78 1.54 -14.14
C THR A 181 12.60 2.79 -13.82
N TYR A 182 13.75 2.96 -14.48
CA TYR A 182 14.69 4.05 -14.20
C TYR A 182 14.93 4.90 -15.44
N ALA A 183 15.30 6.17 -15.24
CA ALA A 183 15.84 6.96 -16.35
C ALA A 183 17.26 6.51 -16.72
N PRO A 184 17.75 6.85 -17.92
CA PRO A 184 19.15 6.73 -18.27
C PRO A 184 20.07 7.48 -17.29
N ARG A 185 21.35 7.11 -17.24
CA ARG A 185 22.38 7.92 -16.58
C ARG A 185 22.59 9.20 -17.37
N ILE A 186 22.50 10.36 -16.73
CA ILE A 186 22.56 11.65 -17.41
C ILE A 186 23.87 12.36 -17.08
N LYS A 187 24.62 12.76 -18.11
CA LYS A 187 25.89 13.49 -17.99
C LYS A 187 25.75 14.99 -18.28
N ALA A 188 24.92 15.33 -19.27
CA ALA A 188 24.67 16.71 -19.64
C ALA A 188 23.38 16.83 -20.47
N VAL A 189 22.86 18.05 -20.54
CA VAL A 189 21.84 18.45 -21.51
C VAL A 189 22.38 19.61 -22.36
N LYS A 190 21.99 19.65 -23.63
CA LYS A 190 22.34 20.73 -24.55
C LYS A 190 21.09 21.20 -25.30
N LEU A 191 20.84 22.51 -25.25
CA LEU A 191 19.78 23.18 -25.97
C LEU A 191 20.37 23.87 -27.20
N VAL A 192 19.76 23.65 -28.37
CA VAL A 192 20.14 24.31 -29.61
C VAL A 192 18.95 25.14 -30.11
N SER A 193 19.11 26.46 -30.15
CA SER A 193 18.10 27.38 -30.68
C SER A 193 17.98 27.29 -32.20
N GLN A 194 16.95 27.93 -32.76
CA GLN A 194 16.74 27.99 -34.20
C GLN A 194 17.87 28.73 -34.97
N ASP A 195 18.57 29.66 -34.32
CA ASP A 195 19.71 30.40 -34.89
C ASP A 195 21.06 29.68 -34.71
N GLY A 196 21.05 28.50 -34.06
CA GLY A 196 22.24 27.68 -33.85
C GLY A 196 23.02 28.00 -32.57
N SER A 197 22.54 28.90 -31.72
CA SER A 197 23.12 29.12 -30.39
C SER A 197 22.96 27.88 -29.51
N GLU A 198 24.02 27.49 -28.81
CA GLU A 198 24.06 26.31 -27.97
C GLU A 198 24.19 26.68 -26.48
N TYR A 199 23.41 26.02 -25.63
CA TYR A 199 23.47 26.15 -24.18
C TYR A 199 23.66 24.75 -23.60
N THR A 200 24.78 24.51 -22.92
CA THR A 200 25.09 23.19 -22.34
C THR A 200 25.11 23.27 -20.83
N TYR A 201 24.48 22.30 -20.18
CA TYR A 201 24.43 22.15 -18.73
C TYR A 201 24.94 20.77 -18.34
N ASN A 202 25.92 20.73 -17.44
CA ASN A 202 26.45 19.49 -16.89
C ASN A 202 25.56 18.99 -15.75
N ALA A 203 25.25 17.70 -15.74
CA ALA A 203 24.35 17.10 -14.76
C ALA A 203 24.87 17.18 -13.31
N VAL A 204 26.19 17.20 -13.13
CA VAL A 204 26.85 17.24 -11.81
C VAL A 204 27.02 18.66 -11.30
N THR A 205 27.42 19.61 -12.15
CA THR A 205 27.72 20.98 -11.70
C THR A 205 26.54 21.94 -11.81
N ASP A 206 25.65 21.73 -12.79
CA ASP A 206 24.54 22.64 -13.08
C ASP A 206 23.17 22.02 -12.74
N GLY A 207 23.11 20.69 -12.61
CA GLY A 207 21.88 19.97 -12.28
C GLY A 207 21.53 20.02 -10.79
N VAL A 208 20.23 20.08 -10.51
CA VAL A 208 19.68 20.00 -9.15
C VAL A 208 18.83 18.73 -9.05
N ILE A 209 19.23 17.84 -8.15
CA ILE A 209 18.48 16.63 -7.82
C ILE A 209 17.37 16.97 -6.82
N THR A 210 16.16 16.52 -7.13
CA THR A 210 15.02 16.53 -6.18
C THR A 210 14.82 15.14 -5.58
N GLY A 211 14.08 15.07 -4.47
CA GLY A 211 13.79 13.79 -3.79
C GLY A 211 15.02 13.16 -3.15
N ARG A 212 15.03 11.83 -3.05
CA ARG A 212 15.99 11.08 -2.21
C ARG A 212 16.75 9.95 -2.91
N HIS A 213 16.48 9.67 -4.18
CA HIS A 213 17.00 8.47 -4.84
C HIS A 213 18.11 8.73 -5.85
N ALA A 214 17.99 9.79 -6.65
CA ALA A 214 19.02 10.09 -7.62
C ALA A 214 20.31 10.46 -6.90
N ARG A 215 21.44 10.02 -7.47
CA ARG A 215 22.77 10.24 -6.89
C ARG A 215 23.73 10.80 -7.93
N ILE A 216 24.63 11.65 -7.46
CA ILE A 216 25.75 12.16 -8.23
C ILE A 216 26.89 11.15 -8.16
N GLU A 217 27.30 10.65 -9.31
CA GLU A 217 28.56 9.95 -9.52
C GLU A 217 29.61 10.95 -10.04
N GLU A 218 30.86 10.53 -10.21
CA GLU A 218 31.97 11.42 -10.57
C GLU A 218 31.71 12.31 -11.80
N SER A 219 30.92 11.83 -12.78
CA SER A 219 30.66 12.56 -14.03
C SER A 219 29.22 12.50 -14.54
N TYR A 220 28.29 11.95 -13.77
CA TYR A 220 26.89 11.79 -14.19
C TYR A 220 25.94 11.66 -13.00
N VAL A 221 24.65 11.76 -13.27
CA VAL A 221 23.56 11.47 -12.32
C VAL A 221 22.87 10.18 -12.72
N THR A 222 22.55 9.32 -11.75
CA THR A 222 21.88 8.03 -11.95
C THR A 222 20.75 7.86 -10.94
N ASN A 223 19.97 6.78 -11.02
CA ASN A 223 18.85 6.51 -10.12
C ASN A 223 17.74 7.59 -10.15
N ILE A 224 17.58 8.23 -11.31
CA ILE A 224 16.46 9.15 -11.56
C ILE A 224 15.20 8.33 -11.79
N GLY A 225 14.10 8.74 -11.15
CA GLY A 225 12.85 7.98 -11.05
C GLY A 225 12.60 7.45 -9.65
N THR A 226 11.77 6.42 -9.56
CA THR A 226 11.13 6.04 -8.30
C THR A 226 11.77 4.85 -7.62
N PHE A 227 11.85 4.94 -6.30
CA PHE A 227 12.38 3.89 -5.44
C PHE A 227 11.53 2.61 -5.43
N ASP A 228 12.17 1.47 -5.11
CA ASP A 228 11.47 0.20 -4.86
C ASP A 228 11.08 0.08 -3.39
N GLY A 229 9.83 0.43 -3.09
CA GLY A 229 9.35 0.50 -1.71
C GLY A 229 9.36 -0.82 -0.94
N THR A 230 9.61 -1.99 -1.54
CA THR A 230 9.42 -3.28 -0.84
C THR A 230 10.45 -3.60 0.23
N ASN A 231 11.59 -2.89 0.26
CA ASN A 231 12.70 -3.22 1.14
C ASN A 231 12.57 -2.64 2.55
N ILE A 232 12.81 -3.48 3.57
CA ILE A 232 13.04 -3.00 4.94
C ILE A 232 14.22 -2.04 4.98
N GLY A 233 14.07 -0.91 5.65
CA GLY A 233 15.04 0.19 5.70
C GLY A 233 14.69 1.41 4.85
N ASN A 234 13.69 1.34 3.96
CA ASN A 234 13.23 2.51 3.21
C ASN A 234 11.94 3.06 3.80
N THR A 235 12.02 4.33 4.20
CA THR A 235 10.87 5.03 4.76
C THR A 235 9.80 5.26 3.69
N PRO A 236 8.51 4.99 3.98
CA PRO A 236 7.41 5.19 3.04
C PRO A 236 6.93 6.66 2.96
N VAL A 237 7.48 7.56 3.79
CA VAL A 237 7.05 8.97 3.86
C VAL A 237 8.05 9.94 3.20
N GLY A 238 7.53 11.05 2.69
CA GLY A 238 8.29 12.10 2.02
C GLY A 238 8.54 11.84 0.52
N ASP A 239 9.40 12.64 -0.09
CA ASP A 239 9.64 12.57 -1.55
C ASP A 239 10.51 11.37 -1.93
N GLN A 240 9.85 10.27 -2.30
CA GLN A 240 10.50 8.99 -2.62
C GLN A 240 10.76 8.76 -4.13
N SER A 241 10.48 9.76 -4.97
CA SER A 241 10.93 9.81 -6.38
C SER A 241 11.94 10.93 -6.56
N SER A 242 12.85 10.79 -7.52
CA SER A 242 13.86 11.80 -7.84
C SER A 242 13.81 12.25 -9.29
N GLU A 243 14.03 13.55 -9.48
CA GLU A 243 14.22 14.18 -10.78
C GLU A 243 15.56 14.88 -10.84
N LEU A 244 16.06 15.05 -12.06
CA LEU A 244 17.18 15.93 -12.36
C LEU A 244 16.65 17.18 -13.06
N THR A 245 16.86 18.33 -12.43
CA THR A 245 16.34 19.60 -12.91
C THR A 245 17.45 20.57 -13.30
N PHE A 246 17.18 21.44 -14.28
CA PHE A 246 18.11 22.47 -14.73
C PHE A 246 17.38 23.81 -14.82
N ASP A 247 17.96 24.83 -14.21
CA ASP A 247 17.44 26.18 -14.23
C ASP A 247 17.92 26.92 -15.49
N LEU A 248 16.98 27.31 -16.35
CA LEU A 248 17.27 27.87 -17.67
C LEU A 248 17.35 29.40 -17.67
N LYS A 249 17.75 30.05 -16.56
CA LYS A 249 17.79 31.52 -16.41
C LYS A 249 18.47 32.29 -17.52
N ASN A 250 19.48 31.69 -18.14
CA ASN A 250 20.29 32.34 -19.19
C ASN A 250 19.80 32.02 -20.61
N VAL A 251 18.69 31.28 -20.73
CA VAL A 251 18.07 30.91 -22.01
C VAL A 251 16.91 31.86 -22.29
N THR A 252 16.93 32.47 -23.46
CA THR A 252 15.84 33.34 -23.91
C THR A 252 14.57 32.53 -24.21
N GLU A 253 13.42 33.17 -24.14
CA GLU A 253 12.15 32.56 -24.57
C GLU A 253 12.23 32.09 -26.03
N GLY A 254 11.77 30.86 -26.32
CA GLY A 254 11.81 30.30 -27.66
C GLY A 254 11.72 28.78 -27.72
N SER A 255 11.81 28.21 -28.93
CA SER A 255 11.86 26.77 -29.17
C SER A 255 13.28 26.28 -29.35
N TYR A 256 13.62 25.17 -28.69
CA TYR A 256 14.95 24.60 -28.65
C TYR A 256 14.93 23.11 -28.96
N LYS A 257 15.91 22.62 -29.71
CA LYS A 257 16.20 21.19 -29.77
C LYS A 257 16.93 20.78 -28.50
N LEU A 258 16.40 19.80 -27.78
CA LEU A 258 17.04 19.21 -26.62
C LEU A 258 17.85 17.99 -27.03
N TYR A 259 19.14 18.06 -26.75
CA TYR A 259 20.06 16.93 -26.76
C TYR A 259 20.38 16.53 -25.33
N VAL A 260 20.47 15.23 -25.07
CA VAL A 260 20.84 14.69 -23.77
C VAL A 260 22.01 13.75 -23.96
N THR A 261 23.06 13.95 -23.17
CA THR A 261 24.20 13.04 -23.11
C THR A 261 23.93 12.00 -22.04
N TYR A 262 23.59 10.79 -22.46
CA TYR A 262 23.19 9.71 -21.54
C TYR A 262 23.84 8.37 -21.87
N ALA A 263 23.83 7.47 -20.90
CA ALA A 263 24.11 6.05 -21.06
C ALA A 263 22.92 5.25 -20.51
N THR A 264 22.47 4.24 -21.25
CA THR A 264 21.33 3.39 -20.87
C THR A 264 21.77 2.04 -20.33
N GLY A 265 20.83 1.35 -19.70
CA GLY A 265 21.01 0.00 -19.19
C GLY A 265 19.66 -0.68 -18.98
N LYS A 266 19.72 -1.95 -18.57
CA LYS A 266 18.54 -2.75 -18.20
C LYS A 266 18.75 -3.39 -16.84
N GLU A 267 19.28 -2.60 -15.90
CA GLU A 267 19.58 -3.05 -14.54
C GLU A 267 19.04 -2.03 -13.52
N ALA A 268 18.92 -2.44 -12.26
CA ALA A 268 18.40 -1.56 -11.22
C ALA A 268 19.27 -0.29 -11.10
N GLY A 269 18.63 0.87 -11.18
CA GLY A 269 19.29 2.19 -11.10
C GLY A 269 19.68 2.83 -12.43
N VAL A 270 19.64 2.09 -13.56
CA VAL A 270 19.89 2.65 -14.90
C VAL A 270 18.98 1.99 -15.95
N GLY A 271 18.08 2.78 -16.51
CA GLY A 271 17.09 2.32 -17.48
C GLY A 271 17.19 3.03 -18.84
N GLU A 272 16.12 2.95 -19.62
CA GLU A 272 16.01 3.52 -20.97
C GLU A 272 14.84 4.50 -21.10
N TRP A 273 13.91 4.53 -20.15
CA TRP A 273 12.74 5.40 -20.26
C TRP A 273 13.03 6.80 -19.72
N LEU A 274 12.85 7.81 -20.57
CA LEU A 274 13.03 9.21 -20.19
C LEU A 274 11.72 9.97 -20.32
N GLN A 275 11.39 10.73 -19.29
CA GLN A 275 10.38 11.77 -19.34
C GLN A 275 11.07 13.14 -19.29
N VAL A 276 10.69 14.03 -20.21
CA VAL A 276 11.15 15.42 -20.26
C VAL A 276 9.95 16.33 -20.12
N ALA A 277 10.01 17.20 -19.11
CA ALA A 277 9.04 18.25 -18.92
C ALA A 277 9.73 19.61 -18.74
N VAL A 278 8.99 20.67 -19.04
CA VAL A 278 9.39 22.03 -18.70
C VAL A 278 8.32 22.63 -17.79
N SER A 279 8.75 23.22 -16.67
CA SER A 279 7.86 23.93 -15.76
C SER A 279 8.20 25.42 -15.67
N ASP A 280 7.16 26.24 -15.50
CA ASP A 280 7.23 27.70 -15.32
C ASP A 280 6.75 28.13 -13.92
N GLY A 281 6.88 27.24 -12.94
CA GLY A 281 6.46 27.47 -11.55
C GLY A 281 4.97 27.20 -11.27
N SER A 282 4.16 26.83 -12.26
CA SER A 282 2.74 26.50 -12.03
C SER A 282 2.20 25.35 -12.90
N MET A 283 2.74 25.13 -14.09
CA MET A 283 2.30 24.09 -15.01
C MET A 283 3.50 23.32 -15.58
N SER A 284 3.34 22.01 -15.77
CA SER A 284 4.33 21.15 -16.41
C SER A 284 3.80 20.71 -17.78
N ASP A 285 4.51 21.09 -18.84
CA ASP A 285 4.28 20.58 -20.19
C ASP A 285 5.26 19.42 -20.43
N PHE A 286 4.74 18.23 -20.74
CA PHE A 286 5.54 17.07 -21.11
C PHE A 286 5.88 17.14 -22.61
N PHE A 287 7.16 17.06 -22.93
CA PHE A 287 7.68 17.13 -24.30
C PHE A 287 8.19 15.78 -24.81
N PHE A 288 8.57 14.88 -23.90
CA PHE A 288 9.01 13.53 -24.23
C PHE A 288 8.60 12.56 -23.12
N ASP A 289 8.17 11.37 -23.50
CA ASP A 289 7.77 10.28 -22.60
C ASP A 289 7.90 8.94 -23.36
N ASN A 290 9.13 8.42 -23.47
CA ASN A 290 9.39 7.18 -24.21
C ASN A 290 10.75 6.56 -23.82
N LEU A 291 11.01 5.37 -24.35
CA LEU A 291 12.36 4.80 -24.41
C LEU A 291 13.26 5.67 -25.30
N VAL A 292 14.47 5.93 -24.83
CA VAL A 292 15.55 6.51 -25.63
C VAL A 292 16.37 5.41 -26.33
N GLU A 293 17.29 5.79 -27.24
CA GLU A 293 18.14 4.82 -27.94
C GLU A 293 19.09 4.10 -26.97
N SER A 294 19.21 2.78 -27.09
CA SER A 294 20.13 2.01 -26.25
C SER A 294 21.60 2.35 -26.54
N THR A 295 22.42 2.47 -25.49
CA THR A 295 23.88 2.57 -25.62
C THR A 295 24.55 1.19 -25.55
N GLN A 296 25.85 1.09 -25.83
CA GLN A 296 26.56 -0.21 -25.78
C GLN A 296 26.69 -0.76 -24.35
N GLY A 297 26.52 0.10 -23.35
CA GLY A 297 26.50 -0.26 -21.94
C GLY A 297 26.19 0.94 -21.05
N PRO A 298 26.11 0.71 -19.73
CA PRO A 298 25.66 1.72 -18.76
C PRO A 298 26.66 2.86 -18.52
N GLU A 299 27.82 2.84 -19.18
CA GLU A 299 28.82 3.92 -19.14
C GLU A 299 29.23 4.43 -20.54
N ASP A 300 28.58 3.93 -21.59
CA ASP A 300 28.81 4.36 -22.98
C ASP A 300 28.00 5.63 -23.28
N PHE A 301 28.43 6.77 -22.73
CA PHE A 301 27.70 8.03 -22.85
C PHE A 301 27.69 8.56 -24.29
N LYS A 302 26.50 8.84 -24.81
CA LYS A 302 26.28 9.44 -26.14
C LYS A 302 25.36 10.63 -26.06
N GLU A 303 25.71 11.68 -26.79
CA GLU A 303 24.83 12.83 -27.01
C GLU A 303 23.80 12.46 -28.08
N ASN A 304 22.52 12.48 -27.73
CA ASN A 304 21.44 12.16 -28.63
C ASN A 304 20.39 13.26 -28.61
N TYR A 305 19.81 13.55 -29.77
CA TYR A 305 18.59 14.37 -29.86
C TYR A 305 17.44 13.62 -29.19
N VAL A 306 16.67 14.30 -28.34
CA VAL A 306 15.52 13.70 -27.63
C VAL A 306 14.21 14.29 -28.13
N CYS A 307 14.03 15.60 -28.04
CA CYS A 307 12.79 16.28 -28.44
C CYS A 307 13.02 17.77 -28.66
N ASP A 308 12.01 18.45 -29.18
CA ASP A 308 11.94 19.91 -29.16
C ASP A 308 11.22 20.36 -27.89
N ILE A 309 11.76 21.36 -27.20
CA ILE A 309 11.15 21.97 -26.00
C ILE A 309 10.85 23.44 -26.23
N ALA A 310 9.90 23.98 -25.47
CA ALA A 310 9.62 25.41 -25.42
C ALA A 310 10.10 26.00 -24.09
N VAL A 311 10.95 27.03 -24.16
CA VAL A 311 11.38 27.84 -23.01
C VAL A 311 10.48 29.06 -22.96
N LYS A 312 9.79 29.28 -21.83
CA LYS A 312 8.75 30.32 -21.69
C LYS A 312 9.23 31.60 -20.98
N GLY A 313 10.44 31.61 -20.43
CA GLY A 313 11.01 32.76 -19.72
C GLY A 313 12.19 32.38 -18.82
N SER A 314 12.74 33.36 -18.10
CA SER A 314 13.93 33.17 -17.27
C SER A 314 13.72 32.26 -16.05
N ASP A 315 12.48 31.99 -15.63
CA ASP A 315 12.19 31.10 -14.50
C ASP A 315 11.86 29.67 -14.95
N THR A 316 12.18 29.35 -16.21
CA THR A 316 11.91 28.02 -16.79
C THR A 316 12.83 26.97 -16.18
N VAL A 317 12.25 25.87 -15.69
CA VAL A 317 12.98 24.71 -15.19
C VAL A 317 12.77 23.52 -16.14
N LEU A 318 13.86 23.00 -16.69
CA LEU A 318 13.87 21.73 -17.41
C LEU A 318 13.93 20.59 -16.40
N ARG A 319 13.07 19.59 -16.54
CA ARG A 319 12.97 18.42 -15.67
C ARG A 319 13.19 17.14 -16.47
N LEU A 320 14.14 16.31 -16.03
CA LEU A 320 14.39 14.96 -16.53
C LEU A 320 13.99 13.97 -15.43
N MET A 321 13.08 13.05 -15.75
CA MET A 321 12.46 12.15 -14.76
C MET A 321 12.15 10.78 -15.36
N ASN A 322 11.73 9.84 -14.52
CA ASN A 322 11.00 8.64 -14.93
C ASN A 322 10.05 8.21 -13.79
N HIS A 323 8.79 8.62 -13.90
CA HIS A 323 7.70 8.20 -13.00
C HIS A 323 6.86 7.07 -13.58
N ARG A 324 7.26 6.50 -14.73
CA ARG A 324 6.44 5.53 -15.46
C ARG A 324 6.23 4.25 -14.70
N ARG A 325 7.14 3.89 -13.81
CA ARG A 325 6.94 2.73 -12.93
C ARG A 325 5.60 2.81 -12.22
N GLN A 326 5.32 3.91 -11.50
CA GLN A 326 4.07 4.06 -10.75
C GLN A 326 2.89 4.41 -11.66
N GLU A 327 3.11 5.23 -12.69
CA GLU A 327 2.04 5.60 -13.63
C GLU A 327 1.52 4.39 -14.39
N ASN A 328 2.39 3.46 -14.80
CA ASN A 328 1.99 2.19 -15.39
C ASN A 328 1.21 1.34 -14.38
N THR A 329 1.70 1.20 -13.15
CA THR A 329 1.00 0.43 -12.11
C THR A 329 -0.41 0.97 -11.86
N LEU A 330 -0.57 2.28 -11.68
CA LEU A 330 -1.90 2.91 -11.57
C LEU A 330 -2.77 2.63 -12.80
N CYS A 331 -2.22 2.72 -14.02
CA CYS A 331 -2.97 2.42 -15.23
C CYS A 331 -3.52 0.99 -15.25
N SER A 332 -2.74 0.00 -14.82
CA SER A 332 -3.14 -1.41 -14.80
C SER A 332 -4.23 -1.68 -13.74
N TYR A 333 -4.08 -1.13 -12.53
CA TYR A 333 -5.15 -1.22 -11.52
C TYR A 333 -6.42 -0.47 -11.95
N ALA A 334 -6.27 0.67 -12.61
CA ALA A 334 -7.39 1.42 -13.16
C ALA A 334 -8.09 0.67 -14.30
N ALA A 335 -7.36 -0.10 -15.11
CA ALA A 335 -7.95 -0.96 -16.14
C ALA A 335 -8.93 -1.96 -15.53
N MET A 336 -8.54 -2.62 -14.45
CA MET A 336 -9.41 -3.54 -13.71
C MET A 336 -10.58 -2.80 -13.05
N TYR A 337 -10.31 -1.70 -12.33
CA TYR A 337 -11.33 -0.87 -11.67
C TYR A 337 -12.41 -0.36 -12.64
N ASN A 338 -12.00 0.21 -13.77
CA ASN A 338 -12.94 0.70 -14.78
C ASN A 338 -13.73 -0.46 -15.41
N SER A 339 -13.07 -1.58 -15.70
CA SER A 339 -13.70 -2.76 -16.29
C SER A 339 -14.77 -3.38 -15.39
N LEU A 340 -14.53 -3.49 -14.08
CA LEU A 340 -15.54 -3.98 -13.13
C LEU A 340 -16.80 -3.10 -13.16
N LYS A 341 -16.62 -1.79 -13.22
CA LYS A 341 -17.72 -0.82 -13.29
C LYS A 341 -18.45 -0.84 -14.63
N GLU A 342 -17.75 -1.12 -15.72
CA GLU A 342 -18.36 -1.28 -17.04
C GLU A 342 -19.13 -2.59 -17.16
N ALA A 343 -18.63 -3.67 -16.55
CA ALA A 343 -19.30 -4.97 -16.51
C ALA A 343 -20.61 -4.91 -15.72
N ASP A 344 -20.60 -4.33 -14.51
CA ASP A 344 -21.83 -4.03 -13.76
C ASP A 344 -21.65 -2.78 -12.86
N PRO A 345 -22.22 -1.62 -13.23
CA PRO A 345 -22.08 -0.39 -12.45
C PRO A 345 -22.83 -0.43 -11.10
N ASN A 346 -23.73 -1.40 -10.89
CA ASN A 346 -24.47 -1.55 -9.64
C ASN A 346 -23.81 -2.54 -8.69
N LYS A 347 -22.94 -3.42 -9.20
CA LYS A 347 -22.24 -4.39 -8.36
C LYS A 347 -21.20 -3.67 -7.50
N ASP A 348 -21.28 -3.92 -6.20
CA ASP A 348 -20.38 -3.31 -5.24
C ASP A 348 -19.20 -4.22 -4.96
N ILE A 349 -18.07 -3.95 -5.61
CA ILE A 349 -16.84 -4.75 -5.46
C ILE A 349 -15.78 -3.90 -4.76
N LEU A 350 -15.27 -4.41 -3.63
CA LEU A 350 -14.11 -3.83 -2.95
C LEU A 350 -12.84 -4.22 -3.69
N LEU A 351 -11.96 -3.26 -3.99
CA LEU A 351 -10.69 -3.51 -4.67
C LEU A 351 -9.50 -3.35 -3.73
N SER A 352 -8.80 -4.45 -3.41
CA SER A 352 -7.58 -4.45 -2.60
C SER A 352 -6.34 -4.56 -3.49
N ILE A 353 -5.50 -3.53 -3.48
CA ILE A 353 -4.26 -3.43 -4.26
C ILE A 353 -3.16 -4.23 -3.54
N CYS A 354 -2.49 -5.13 -4.24
CA CYS A 354 -1.42 -5.97 -3.71
C CYS A 354 -0.15 -5.83 -4.55
N GLU A 355 0.49 -4.66 -4.49
CA GLU A 355 1.82 -4.44 -5.10
C GLU A 355 2.93 -4.19 -4.07
N TRP A 356 2.67 -4.56 -2.81
CA TRP A 356 3.65 -4.62 -1.71
C TRP A 356 4.31 -3.28 -1.32
N GLY A 357 3.69 -2.15 -1.67
CA GLY A 357 4.23 -0.82 -1.39
C GLY A 357 5.30 -0.38 -2.38
N LYS A 358 5.56 -1.17 -3.42
CA LYS A 358 6.71 -1.06 -4.33
C LYS A 358 6.76 0.26 -5.07
N THR A 359 5.60 0.74 -5.47
CA THR A 359 5.42 1.97 -6.24
C THR A 359 4.73 3.07 -5.44
N MET A 360 4.81 3.02 -4.11
CA MET A 360 4.21 4.01 -3.18
C MET A 360 2.69 4.19 -3.41
N PRO A 361 1.90 3.11 -3.24
CA PRO A 361 0.46 3.16 -3.44
C PRO A 361 -0.24 4.09 -2.45
N GLY A 362 0.41 4.50 -1.36
CA GLY A 362 -0.09 5.58 -0.50
C GLY A 362 -0.35 6.89 -1.28
N ASP A 363 0.42 7.17 -2.33
CA ASP A 363 0.29 8.38 -3.14
C ASP A 363 -0.76 8.27 -4.26
N TRP A 364 -1.12 7.08 -4.74
CA TRP A 364 -1.99 6.92 -5.92
C TRP A 364 -3.08 5.86 -5.78
N GLY A 365 -2.90 4.86 -4.93
CA GLY A 365 -3.78 3.70 -4.77
C GLY A 365 -5.21 4.13 -4.44
N TYR A 366 -5.37 5.18 -3.64
CA TYR A 366 -6.66 5.74 -3.27
C TYR A 366 -7.56 6.16 -4.45
N LYS A 367 -6.97 6.38 -5.64
CA LYS A 367 -7.73 6.71 -6.84
C LYS A 367 -8.66 5.59 -7.28
N VAL A 368 -8.27 4.33 -7.04
CA VAL A 368 -8.93 3.13 -7.57
C VAL A 368 -9.18 2.04 -6.53
N GLY A 369 -8.30 1.89 -5.52
CA GLY A 369 -8.36 0.85 -4.50
C GLY A 369 -8.94 1.32 -3.16
N ASP A 370 -9.56 0.41 -2.42
CA ASP A 370 -10.07 0.60 -1.06
C ASP A 370 -8.99 0.35 0.01
N SER A 371 -7.97 -0.43 -0.33
CA SER A 371 -6.76 -0.66 0.47
C SER A 371 -5.57 -0.96 -0.43
N TRP A 372 -4.35 -0.84 0.12
CA TRP A 372 -3.12 -1.20 -0.59
C TRP A 372 -2.09 -1.83 0.33
N ARG A 373 -1.54 -2.97 -0.09
CA ARG A 373 -0.43 -3.65 0.59
C ARG A 373 0.78 -2.72 0.64
N ILE A 374 1.42 -2.61 1.80
CA ILE A 374 2.53 -1.66 2.04
C ILE A 374 3.93 -2.30 2.05
N LEU A 375 3.98 -3.63 2.15
CA LEU A 375 5.20 -4.42 2.19
C LEU A 375 4.91 -5.82 1.60
N ASN A 376 5.97 -6.58 1.33
CA ASN A 376 5.89 -7.99 0.97
C ASN A 376 5.15 -8.78 2.06
N ASP A 377 4.81 -10.05 1.78
CA ASP A 377 3.99 -10.85 2.68
C ASP A 377 4.57 -10.95 4.11
N ILE A 378 3.67 -10.89 5.09
CA ILE A 378 3.97 -11.05 6.52
C ILE A 378 4.56 -12.43 6.83
N THR A 379 4.28 -13.42 5.98
CA THR A 379 4.92 -14.74 6.04
C THR A 379 4.91 -15.42 4.67
N PHE A 380 6.00 -16.13 4.35
CA PHE A 380 6.05 -17.07 3.22
C PHE A 380 5.86 -18.53 3.66
N GLN A 381 5.68 -18.79 4.96
CA GLN A 381 5.44 -20.13 5.51
C GLN A 381 3.95 -20.36 5.69
N VAL A 382 3.23 -20.33 4.57
CA VAL A 382 1.79 -20.58 4.50
C VAL A 382 1.44 -22.00 4.96
N GLY A 383 0.23 -22.15 5.50
CA GLY A 383 -0.32 -23.42 5.95
C GLY A 383 -0.82 -24.32 4.82
N ARG A 384 -1.34 -25.47 5.23
CA ARG A 384 -2.06 -26.46 4.41
C ARG A 384 -3.02 -27.22 5.32
N ASP A 385 -3.93 -28.02 4.76
CA ASP A 385 -4.88 -28.77 5.58
C ASP A 385 -4.16 -29.64 6.65
N GLY A 386 -4.47 -29.37 7.92
CA GLY A 386 -3.80 -29.98 9.08
C GLY A 386 -2.60 -29.22 9.64
N ASP A 387 -1.96 -28.34 8.88
CA ASP A 387 -0.70 -27.63 9.22
C ASP A 387 -0.93 -26.11 9.24
N PRO A 388 -0.81 -25.44 10.40
CA PRO A 388 -1.17 -24.03 10.53
C PRO A 388 -0.18 -23.05 9.86
N GLY A 389 0.92 -23.54 9.28
CA GLY A 389 2.00 -22.67 8.82
C GLY A 389 2.70 -21.96 9.98
N ARG A 390 3.46 -20.91 9.68
CA ARG A 390 4.21 -20.13 10.68
C ARG A 390 4.08 -18.63 10.44
N GLY A 391 3.84 -17.88 11.51
CA GLY A 391 3.97 -16.43 11.56
C GLY A 391 5.03 -16.07 12.58
N TYR A 392 5.63 -14.89 12.44
CA TYR A 392 6.76 -14.45 13.27
C TYR A 392 6.45 -13.11 13.92
N TRP A 393 6.81 -12.96 15.20
CA TRP A 393 6.88 -11.63 15.81
C TRP A 393 7.95 -10.78 15.10
N GLU A 394 9.16 -11.33 15.02
CA GLU A 394 10.33 -10.74 14.39
C GLU A 394 11.01 -11.78 13.49
N ALA A 395 11.47 -11.34 12.31
CA ALA A 395 12.22 -12.14 11.36
C ALA A 395 13.08 -11.22 10.47
N ASP A 396 14.07 -11.80 9.79
CA ASP A 396 14.84 -11.08 8.78
C ASP A 396 13.93 -10.67 7.60
N GLY A 397 14.17 -9.47 7.06
CA GLY A 397 13.39 -8.97 5.93
C GLY A 397 11.99 -8.51 6.34
N THR A 398 11.00 -8.83 5.52
CA THR A 398 9.62 -8.30 5.60
C THR A 398 8.63 -9.26 6.27
N CYS A 399 9.10 -10.44 6.70
CA CYS A 399 8.26 -11.59 7.03
C CYS A 399 7.94 -11.67 8.53
N SER A 400 7.46 -10.58 9.12
CA SER A 400 7.10 -10.57 10.55
C SER A 400 6.04 -9.53 10.89
N ILE A 401 5.33 -9.74 11.99
CA ILE A 401 4.38 -8.78 12.56
C ILE A 401 5.03 -7.41 12.74
N THR A 402 6.23 -7.37 13.31
CA THR A 402 6.91 -6.10 13.60
C THR A 402 7.41 -5.38 12.36
N SER A 403 7.92 -6.07 11.33
CA SER A 403 8.39 -5.43 10.10
C SER A 403 7.25 -4.74 9.33
N GLN A 404 6.05 -5.34 9.34
CA GLN A 404 4.84 -4.74 8.81
C GLN A 404 4.40 -3.53 9.63
N TYR A 405 4.37 -3.67 10.96
CA TYR A 405 4.02 -2.59 11.89
C TYR A 405 4.97 -1.39 11.76
N ASP A 406 6.28 -1.61 11.76
CA ASP A 406 7.30 -0.56 11.74
C ASP A 406 7.16 0.38 10.55
N LYS A 407 6.70 -0.17 9.42
CA LYS A 407 6.39 0.63 8.23
C LYS A 407 5.01 1.28 8.34
N CYS A 408 3.97 0.51 8.67
CA CYS A 408 2.60 1.01 8.69
C CYS A 408 2.39 2.14 9.70
N VAL A 409 3.06 2.10 10.84
CA VAL A 409 2.85 3.02 11.97
C VAL A 409 3.18 4.48 11.63
N ILE A 410 4.04 4.70 10.63
CA ILE A 410 4.44 6.04 10.15
C ILE A 410 3.70 6.46 8.87
N MET A 411 2.63 5.75 8.48
CA MET A 411 1.89 5.97 7.23
C MET A 411 0.51 6.62 7.45
N ASP A 412 0.26 7.27 8.59
CA ASP A 412 -1.06 7.79 8.97
C ASP A 412 -1.59 8.90 8.05
N GLU A 413 -0.72 9.56 7.27
CA GLU A 413 -1.10 10.57 6.29
C GLU A 413 -1.74 9.99 5.02
N PHE A 414 -1.49 8.70 4.72
CA PHE A 414 -1.98 8.04 3.52
C PHE A 414 -3.34 7.36 3.72
N ALA A 415 -3.74 7.09 4.96
CA ALA A 415 -4.98 6.40 5.30
C ALA A 415 -6.07 7.36 5.78
N SER A 416 -7.26 7.26 5.18
CA SER A 416 -8.46 7.95 5.63
C SER A 416 -9.70 7.37 4.95
N LEU A 417 -10.89 7.71 5.46
CA LEU A 417 -12.16 7.35 4.82
C LEU A 417 -12.28 7.85 3.36
N GLU A 418 -11.63 8.98 3.03
CA GLU A 418 -11.60 9.55 1.68
C GLU A 418 -10.63 8.82 0.75
N ARG A 419 -9.58 8.21 1.30
CA ARG A 419 -8.50 7.59 0.53
C ARG A 419 -8.65 6.07 0.45
N GLY A 420 -8.79 5.41 1.59
CA GLY A 420 -8.61 3.97 1.75
C GLY A 420 -7.55 3.69 2.82
N TRP A 421 -7.08 2.44 2.87
CA TRP A 421 -6.35 1.93 4.03
C TRP A 421 -5.00 1.31 3.68
N ASN A 422 -3.99 1.62 4.51
CA ASN A 422 -2.72 0.90 4.50
C ASN A 422 -2.96 -0.55 4.93
N ASP A 423 -2.50 -1.50 4.13
CA ASP A 423 -2.64 -2.94 4.38
C ASP A 423 -1.27 -3.56 4.73
N PRO A 424 -0.95 -3.73 6.03
CA PRO A 424 0.22 -4.47 6.52
C PRO A 424 0.08 -6.00 6.42
N ASP A 425 -0.79 -6.48 5.52
CA ASP A 425 -1.08 -7.88 5.23
C ASP A 425 -1.99 -8.58 6.25
N MET A 426 -2.41 -9.80 5.87
CA MET A 426 -3.27 -10.68 6.63
C MET A 426 -2.74 -10.96 8.03
N MET A 427 -3.67 -11.23 8.95
CA MET A 427 -3.31 -11.57 10.32
C MET A 427 -2.80 -13.00 10.44
N VAL A 428 -1.71 -13.19 11.18
CA VAL A 428 -1.05 -14.49 11.44
C VAL A 428 -1.38 -15.07 12.81
N ILE A 429 -2.46 -14.59 13.44
CA ILE A 429 -2.98 -15.13 14.71
C ILE A 429 -3.29 -16.63 14.53
N GLY A 430 -2.94 -17.46 15.51
CA GLY A 430 -3.18 -18.90 15.46
C GLY A 430 -2.21 -19.70 14.56
N MET A 431 -1.21 -19.03 13.97
CA MET A 431 -0.09 -19.68 13.27
C MET A 431 1.05 -20.02 14.24
N GLY A 432 1.90 -20.99 13.87
CA GLY A 432 2.73 -21.77 14.81
C GLY A 432 3.55 -21.01 15.87
N ASP A 433 4.27 -19.96 15.51
CA ASP A 433 5.20 -19.26 16.42
C ASP A 433 4.60 -17.98 17.04
N VAL A 434 3.29 -17.76 16.90
CA VAL A 434 2.56 -16.60 17.45
C VAL A 434 1.77 -17.02 18.69
N ASP A 435 2.22 -16.60 19.87
CA ASP A 435 1.53 -16.89 21.13
C ASP A 435 0.33 -15.94 21.39
N GLU A 436 -0.39 -16.17 22.48
CA GLU A 436 -1.56 -15.36 22.87
C GLU A 436 -1.22 -13.87 23.09
N THR A 437 -0.05 -13.58 23.67
CA THR A 437 0.37 -12.19 23.97
C THR A 437 0.69 -11.46 22.67
N MET A 438 1.46 -12.11 21.80
CA MET A 438 1.77 -11.62 20.45
C MET A 438 0.48 -11.44 19.63
N ALA A 439 -0.44 -12.40 19.67
CA ALA A 439 -1.71 -12.34 18.95
C ALA A 439 -2.58 -11.15 19.41
N LYS A 440 -2.68 -10.94 20.73
CA LYS A 440 -3.38 -9.80 21.34
C LYS A 440 -2.78 -8.48 20.85
N THR A 441 -1.46 -8.34 20.86
CA THR A 441 -0.79 -7.12 20.41
C THR A 441 -0.87 -6.90 18.91
N HIS A 442 -0.72 -7.96 18.11
CA HIS A 442 -0.93 -7.91 16.67
C HIS A 442 -2.35 -7.41 16.32
N PHE A 443 -3.37 -7.89 17.01
CA PHE A 443 -4.75 -7.44 16.83
C PHE A 443 -4.96 -5.97 17.23
N ALA A 444 -4.41 -5.52 18.36
CA ALA A 444 -4.45 -4.11 18.76
C ALA A 444 -3.74 -3.21 17.75
N MET A 445 -2.55 -3.59 17.28
CA MET A 445 -1.78 -2.82 16.31
C MET A 445 -2.56 -2.59 15.01
N TRP A 446 -3.09 -3.65 14.39
CA TRP A 446 -3.87 -3.55 13.15
C TRP A 446 -5.16 -2.72 13.37
N SER A 447 -5.79 -2.88 14.53
CA SER A 447 -7.00 -2.13 14.88
C SER A 447 -6.72 -0.63 15.04
N MET A 448 -5.66 -0.28 15.76
CA MET A 448 -5.20 1.10 15.93
C MET A 448 -4.81 1.73 14.59
N MET A 449 -4.19 0.96 13.69
CA MET A 449 -3.71 1.46 12.40
C MET A 449 -4.79 1.55 11.30
N ASN A 450 -6.05 1.19 11.59
CA ASN A 450 -7.12 1.04 10.58
C ASN A 450 -6.72 0.11 9.42
N SER A 451 -5.94 -0.92 9.70
CA SER A 451 -5.60 -1.94 8.72
C SER A 451 -6.81 -2.82 8.44
N PRO A 452 -6.95 -3.40 7.23
CA PRO A 452 -7.90 -4.49 7.00
C PRO A 452 -7.69 -5.61 8.04
N LEU A 453 -8.75 -6.07 8.68
CA LEU A 453 -8.70 -7.19 9.63
C LEU A 453 -9.02 -8.49 8.88
N MET A 454 -8.06 -8.94 8.08
CA MET A 454 -8.16 -10.16 7.29
C MET A 454 -7.53 -11.35 8.03
N LEU A 455 -8.36 -12.21 8.61
CA LEU A 455 -7.94 -13.41 9.32
C LEU A 455 -7.30 -14.41 8.34
N GLY A 456 -6.16 -15.01 8.72
CA GLY A 456 -5.40 -15.94 7.88
C GLY A 456 -5.33 -17.40 8.37
N MET A 457 -6.09 -17.77 9.40
CA MET A 457 -5.98 -19.08 10.08
C MET A 457 -7.08 -20.08 9.67
N ASP A 458 -6.87 -21.36 9.94
CA ASP A 458 -7.89 -22.40 9.79
C ASP A 458 -8.95 -22.31 10.91
N LEU A 459 -10.13 -21.75 10.61
CA LEU A 459 -11.21 -21.52 11.58
C LEU A 459 -11.82 -22.80 12.18
N ARG A 460 -11.52 -23.99 11.62
CA ARG A 460 -11.91 -25.27 12.24
C ARG A 460 -11.14 -25.56 13.52
N LYS A 461 -10.02 -24.86 13.75
CA LYS A 461 -9.16 -25.01 14.94
C LYS A 461 -9.45 -23.98 16.03
N VAL A 462 -10.35 -23.03 15.78
CA VAL A 462 -10.77 -22.01 16.75
C VAL A 462 -12.05 -22.48 17.41
N GLU A 463 -12.16 -22.36 18.72
CA GLU A 463 -13.37 -22.66 19.49
C GLU A 463 -13.91 -21.42 20.20
N LYS A 464 -15.23 -21.32 20.27
CA LYS A 464 -15.88 -20.19 20.94
C LYS A 464 -15.44 -20.11 22.41
N GLY A 465 -14.90 -18.96 22.80
CA GLY A 465 -14.40 -18.69 24.15
C GLY A 465 -12.93 -19.07 24.37
N ASP A 466 -12.23 -19.65 23.38
CA ASP A 466 -10.78 -19.77 23.45
C ASP A 466 -10.09 -18.40 23.29
N TYR A 467 -8.77 -18.36 23.48
CA TYR A 467 -8.02 -17.10 23.44
C TYR A 467 -8.06 -16.43 22.06
N ILE A 468 -8.02 -17.21 20.97
CA ILE A 468 -8.06 -16.69 19.60
C ILE A 468 -9.42 -16.02 19.38
N TRP A 469 -10.50 -16.74 19.69
CA TRP A 469 -11.85 -16.24 19.58
C TRP A 469 -12.04 -14.97 20.40
N ASN A 470 -11.63 -14.98 21.68
CA ASN A 470 -11.73 -13.80 22.56
C ASN A 470 -10.99 -12.59 22.00
N ILE A 471 -9.84 -12.78 21.34
CA ILE A 471 -9.10 -11.70 20.68
C ILE A 471 -9.86 -11.21 19.45
N ILE A 472 -10.17 -12.10 18.50
CA ILE A 472 -10.73 -11.71 17.20
C ILE A 472 -12.18 -11.23 17.31
N THR A 473 -12.90 -11.51 18.40
CA THR A 473 -14.26 -10.99 18.62
C THR A 473 -14.34 -9.86 19.66
N ASN A 474 -13.20 -9.34 20.15
CA ASN A 474 -13.20 -8.24 21.11
C ASN A 474 -13.80 -6.97 20.48
N GLN A 475 -15.04 -6.65 20.86
CA GLN A 475 -15.80 -5.52 20.33
C GLN A 475 -15.18 -4.16 20.65
N ASP A 476 -14.51 -4.02 21.80
CA ASP A 476 -13.89 -2.75 22.18
C ASP A 476 -12.68 -2.43 21.30
N ILE A 477 -11.86 -3.44 20.96
CA ILE A 477 -10.71 -3.27 20.07
C ILE A 477 -11.16 -3.13 18.61
N ILE A 478 -12.13 -3.93 18.15
CA ILE A 478 -12.72 -3.82 16.80
C ILE A 478 -13.31 -2.43 16.58
N ALA A 479 -13.97 -1.84 17.59
CA ALA A 479 -14.53 -0.50 17.50
C ALA A 479 -13.47 0.58 17.22
N LEU A 480 -12.20 0.35 17.55
CA LEU A 480 -11.11 1.26 17.15
C LEU A 480 -10.84 1.18 15.65
N ASN A 481 -10.83 -0.03 15.09
CA ASN A 481 -10.64 -0.25 13.65
C ASN A 481 -11.82 0.29 12.84
N GLN A 482 -13.03 0.15 13.37
CA GLN A 482 -14.30 0.51 12.73
C GLN A 482 -14.84 1.88 13.19
N ASP A 483 -14.01 2.71 13.82
CA ASP A 483 -14.43 4.06 14.23
C ASP A 483 -14.71 4.94 13.01
N GLU A 484 -15.88 5.59 13.00
CA GLU A 484 -16.40 6.35 11.86
C GLU A 484 -15.57 7.60 11.52
N LEU A 485 -14.71 8.08 12.43
CA LEU A 485 -13.79 9.18 12.12
C LEU A 485 -12.77 8.76 11.05
N GLY A 486 -12.47 7.46 10.95
CA GLY A 486 -11.64 6.92 9.89
C GLY A 486 -10.20 7.43 9.92
N VAL A 487 -9.63 7.62 11.11
CA VAL A 487 -8.26 8.12 11.32
C VAL A 487 -7.36 7.03 11.87
N GLN A 488 -6.33 6.66 11.11
CA GLN A 488 -5.25 5.80 11.57
C GLN A 488 -4.54 6.43 12.78
N ALA A 489 -4.20 5.60 13.79
CA ALA A 489 -3.44 6.04 14.95
C ALA A 489 -2.07 6.60 14.56
N LYS A 490 -1.63 7.62 15.30
CA LYS A 490 -0.30 8.20 15.18
C LYS A 490 0.61 7.67 16.29
N ARG A 491 1.87 7.34 15.97
CA ARG A 491 2.90 7.10 17.00
C ARG A 491 3.36 8.42 17.61
N VAL A 492 2.83 8.74 18.78
CA VAL A 492 3.09 10.01 19.48
C VAL A 492 4.37 9.98 20.31
N TRP A 493 4.89 8.79 20.62
CA TRP A 493 6.13 8.60 21.35
C TRP A 493 6.75 7.24 21.04
N SER A 494 8.08 7.17 21.12
CA SER A 494 8.82 5.91 21.11
C SER A 494 10.04 6.05 22.02
N SER A 495 10.40 4.98 22.74
CA SER A 495 11.59 4.98 23.61
C SER A 495 12.91 5.08 22.83
N LEU A 496 12.88 4.92 21.50
CA LEU A 496 14.04 5.06 20.61
C LEU A 496 13.96 6.26 19.66
N ALA A 497 12.97 7.15 19.80
CA ALA A 497 12.86 8.36 18.98
C ALA A 497 12.90 9.62 19.84
N ASP A 498 13.92 10.46 19.63
CA ASP A 498 14.06 11.74 20.34
C ASP A 498 13.06 12.80 19.88
N LYS A 499 12.63 12.74 18.60
CA LYS A 499 11.69 13.67 17.97
C LYS A 499 11.00 12.99 16.78
N ASP A 500 9.89 13.58 16.33
CA ASP A 500 9.17 13.16 15.12
C ASP A 500 8.88 11.64 15.10
N ALA A 501 8.44 11.11 16.25
CA ALA A 501 8.20 9.68 16.42
C ALA A 501 7.21 9.13 15.38
N ASP A 502 6.34 9.96 14.82
CA ASP A 502 5.40 9.63 13.76
C ASP A 502 6.03 9.46 12.37
N LYS A 503 7.32 9.82 12.20
CA LYS A 503 8.01 9.82 10.89
C LYS A 503 9.30 9.01 10.86
N VAL A 504 9.93 8.79 12.02
CA VAL A 504 11.19 8.04 12.09
C VAL A 504 10.92 6.57 11.82
N TYR A 505 11.55 5.98 10.80
CA TYR A 505 11.45 4.55 10.56
C TYR A 505 12.39 3.78 11.52
N LEU A 506 11.81 3.00 12.43
CA LEU A 506 12.55 2.26 13.47
C LEU A 506 12.39 0.77 13.25
N MET A 507 13.51 0.06 13.05
CA MET A 507 13.55 -1.41 12.91
C MET A 507 14.15 -2.13 14.14
N ASN A 508 14.60 -1.38 15.15
CA ASN A 508 15.03 -1.95 16.41
C ASN A 508 13.80 -2.16 17.30
N HIS A 509 13.45 -3.41 17.59
CA HIS A 509 12.27 -3.77 18.37
C HIS A 509 12.50 -3.73 19.89
N ASP A 510 13.71 -3.46 20.38
CA ASP A 510 13.95 -3.23 21.81
C ASP A 510 13.44 -1.84 22.25
N ARG A 511 12.13 -1.65 22.14
CA ARG A 511 11.47 -0.36 22.35
C ARG A 511 10.02 -0.50 22.81
N VAL A 512 9.54 0.58 23.40
CA VAL A 512 8.11 0.81 23.62
C VAL A 512 7.65 1.95 22.73
N ASP A 513 6.53 1.74 22.04
CA ASP A 513 5.82 2.75 21.28
C ASP A 513 4.53 3.14 22.01
N ILE A 514 4.13 4.41 21.92
CA ILE A 514 2.80 4.88 22.33
C ILE A 514 2.08 5.38 21.08
N LEU A 515 0.94 4.76 20.79
CA LEU A 515 0.04 5.19 19.73
C LEU A 515 -1.14 5.95 20.31
N ALA A 516 -1.56 7.01 19.63
CA ALA A 516 -2.78 7.73 19.94
C ALA A 516 -3.69 7.81 18.71
N LYS A 517 -4.97 7.55 18.93
CA LYS A 517 -6.00 7.55 17.88
C LYS A 517 -7.18 8.42 18.32
N PRO A 518 -7.51 9.50 17.60
CA PRO A 518 -8.75 10.22 17.83
C PRO A 518 -9.94 9.35 17.40
N LEU A 519 -11.05 9.44 18.14
CA LEU A 519 -12.28 8.71 17.88
C LEU A 519 -13.43 9.68 17.57
N TYR A 520 -14.41 9.23 16.79
CA TYR A 520 -15.53 10.07 16.31
C TYR A 520 -16.28 10.79 17.43
N GLY A 521 -16.44 10.14 18.59
CA GLY A 521 -17.14 10.70 19.75
C GLY A 521 -16.37 11.79 20.53
N GLY A 522 -15.15 12.14 20.10
CA GLY A 522 -14.25 13.05 20.80
C GLY A 522 -13.38 12.38 21.86
N ASP A 523 -13.48 11.06 22.00
CA ASP A 523 -12.58 10.26 22.83
C ASP A 523 -11.22 10.05 22.12
N ILE A 524 -10.22 9.59 22.86
CA ILE A 524 -8.97 9.09 22.27
C ILE A 524 -8.73 7.65 22.73
N ALA A 525 -8.18 6.82 21.83
CA ALA A 525 -7.55 5.57 22.23
C ALA A 525 -6.04 5.76 22.36
N VAL A 526 -5.44 5.20 23.40
CA VAL A 526 -4.00 5.26 23.70
C VAL A 526 -3.50 3.83 23.90
N SER A 527 -2.57 3.39 23.05
CA SER A 527 -1.98 2.06 23.14
C SER A 527 -0.50 2.15 23.49
N PHE A 528 -0.11 1.58 24.63
CA PHE A 528 1.27 1.37 25.01
C PHE A 528 1.70 -0.02 24.54
N ILE A 529 2.74 -0.11 23.71
CA ILE A 529 3.11 -1.35 23.01
C ILE A 529 4.57 -1.66 23.28
N ASN A 530 4.84 -2.79 23.93
CA ASN A 530 6.21 -3.27 24.09
C ASN A 530 6.56 -4.20 22.92
N LEU A 531 7.46 -3.76 22.05
CA LEU A 531 7.91 -4.55 20.91
C LEU A 531 9.03 -5.53 21.28
N SER A 532 9.65 -5.32 22.45
CA SER A 532 10.80 -6.08 22.92
C SER A 532 10.39 -7.49 23.35
N GLY A 533 11.31 -8.44 23.17
CA GLY A 533 11.24 -9.77 23.76
C GLY A 533 11.47 -9.80 25.28
N GLU A 534 11.79 -8.67 25.88
CA GLU A 534 11.99 -8.51 27.32
C GLU A 534 10.85 -7.73 27.97
N ASN A 535 10.59 -8.03 29.25
CA ASN A 535 9.63 -7.27 30.04
C ASN A 535 10.15 -5.86 30.30
N ASN A 536 9.34 -4.84 30.02
CA ASN A 536 9.60 -3.49 30.48
C ASN A 536 9.00 -3.31 31.88
N THR A 537 9.83 -3.14 32.90
CA THR A 537 9.37 -2.93 34.29
C THR A 537 9.28 -1.46 34.69
N ASN A 538 9.65 -0.55 33.79
CA ASN A 538 9.60 0.88 34.06
C ASN A 538 8.16 1.38 33.96
N LYS A 539 7.82 2.38 34.78
CA LYS A 539 6.60 3.14 34.59
C LYS A 539 6.73 3.95 33.30
N ILE A 540 5.72 3.85 32.44
CA ILE A 540 5.67 4.56 31.15
C ILE A 540 4.49 5.53 31.22
N GLU A 541 4.74 6.79 30.91
CA GLU A 541 3.74 7.84 31.04
C GLU A 541 3.83 8.87 29.93
N ILE A 542 2.67 9.43 29.55
CA ILE A 542 2.55 10.49 28.55
C ILE A 542 1.46 11.46 28.99
N SER A 543 1.67 12.76 28.75
CA SER A 543 0.63 13.75 29.01
C SER A 543 -0.41 13.76 27.90
N LEU A 544 -1.67 13.95 28.28
CA LEU A 544 -2.77 14.15 27.35
C LEU A 544 -2.54 15.39 26.47
N ASP A 545 -1.89 16.43 26.99
CA ASP A 545 -1.56 17.62 26.21
C ASP A 545 -0.56 17.32 25.08
N ASN A 546 0.44 16.45 25.33
CA ASN A 546 1.39 16.01 24.30
C ASN A 546 0.67 15.15 23.24
N ILE A 547 -0.23 14.27 23.67
CA ILE A 547 -1.06 13.49 22.75
C ILE A 547 -1.89 14.42 21.87
N VAL A 548 -2.69 15.31 22.48
CA VAL A 548 -3.55 16.25 21.75
C VAL A 548 -2.74 17.11 20.79
N SER A 549 -1.59 17.63 21.20
CA SER A 549 -0.72 18.42 20.30
C SER A 549 -0.29 17.64 19.05
N ALA A 550 -0.17 16.31 19.13
CA ALA A 550 0.21 15.47 18.00
C ALA A 550 -0.95 15.10 17.06
N ILE A 551 -2.20 15.10 17.56
CA ILE A 551 -3.38 14.60 16.84
C ILE A 551 -4.54 15.59 16.69
N GLU A 552 -4.49 16.80 17.28
CA GLU A 552 -5.63 17.73 17.31
C GLU A 552 -6.18 18.11 15.93
N GLY A 553 -5.32 18.14 14.91
CA GLY A 553 -5.73 18.40 13.52
C GLY A 553 -6.62 17.31 12.90
N LYS A 554 -6.73 16.14 13.55
CA LYS A 554 -7.59 15.03 13.14
C LYS A 554 -8.65 14.67 14.20
N MET A 555 -8.74 15.41 15.31
CA MET A 555 -9.71 15.14 16.38
C MET A 555 -11.12 15.67 16.05
N ALA A 556 -12.14 14.94 16.49
CA ALA A 556 -13.48 15.49 16.63
C ALA A 556 -13.54 16.36 17.91
N ASP A 557 -13.85 17.65 17.76
CA ASP A 557 -14.01 18.62 18.85
C ASP A 557 -12.87 18.64 19.90
N PRO A 558 -11.62 18.94 19.50
CA PRO A 558 -10.45 18.91 20.40
C PRO A 558 -10.60 19.80 21.64
N GLU A 559 -11.37 20.89 21.58
CA GLU A 559 -11.60 21.79 22.71
C GLU A 559 -12.32 21.10 23.87
N ILE A 560 -13.33 20.25 23.60
CA ILE A 560 -14.04 19.51 24.66
C ILE A 560 -13.05 18.62 25.42
N PHE A 561 -12.13 17.98 24.69
CA PHE A 561 -11.11 17.14 25.30
C PHE A 561 -10.10 17.96 26.13
N LYS A 562 -9.70 19.13 25.63
CA LYS A 562 -8.76 20.05 26.31
C LYS A 562 -9.36 20.73 27.54
N ASP A 563 -10.65 20.99 27.57
CA ASP A 563 -11.31 21.67 28.69
C ASP A 563 -11.69 20.73 29.84
N ALA A 564 -11.76 19.42 29.58
CA ALA A 564 -12.18 18.41 30.55
C ALA A 564 -11.27 18.35 31.79
N GLN A 565 -11.85 18.49 32.98
CA GLN A 565 -11.09 18.47 34.25
C GLN A 565 -10.78 17.04 34.74
N SER A 566 -11.46 16.05 34.20
CA SER A 566 -11.24 14.64 34.50
C SER A 566 -11.66 13.77 33.33
N TYR A 567 -11.15 12.55 33.29
CA TYR A 567 -11.37 11.60 32.22
C TYR A 567 -11.79 10.25 32.80
N LYS A 568 -12.60 9.53 32.04
CA LYS A 568 -12.82 8.10 32.24
C LYS A 568 -11.79 7.34 31.41
N ILE A 569 -11.13 6.36 32.01
CA ILE A 569 -10.19 5.46 31.34
C ILE A 569 -10.79 4.06 31.38
N LYS A 570 -10.89 3.40 30.23
CA LYS A 570 -11.28 2.00 30.11
C LYS A 570 -10.13 1.22 29.48
N ASP A 571 -9.67 0.15 30.13
CA ASP A 571 -8.81 -0.85 29.49
C ASP A 571 -9.66 -1.71 28.56
N LEU A 572 -9.30 -1.74 27.28
CA LEU A 572 -10.12 -2.39 26.24
C LEU A 572 -9.91 -3.91 26.15
N TRP A 573 -8.93 -4.45 26.88
CA TRP A 573 -8.71 -5.89 26.99
C TRP A 573 -9.38 -6.46 28.24
N THR A 574 -9.32 -5.75 29.36
CA THR A 574 -9.89 -6.23 30.64
C THR A 574 -11.30 -5.74 30.90
N GLY A 575 -11.71 -4.63 30.26
CA GLY A 575 -12.95 -3.92 30.53
C GLY A 575 -12.93 -3.10 31.83
N GLU A 576 -11.80 -3.04 32.54
CA GLU A 576 -11.67 -2.28 33.78
C GLU A 576 -11.79 -0.77 33.49
N GLU A 577 -12.56 -0.07 34.34
CA GLU A 577 -12.79 1.37 34.20
C GLU A 577 -12.33 2.11 35.45
N ASN A 578 -11.61 3.22 35.23
CA ASN A 578 -11.07 4.08 36.28
C ASN A 578 -11.28 5.56 35.92
N SER A 579 -11.22 6.45 36.91
CA SER A 579 -11.25 7.91 36.69
C SER A 579 -9.85 8.51 36.81
N LEU A 580 -9.48 9.37 35.88
CA LEU A 580 -8.24 10.14 35.88
C LEU A 580 -8.57 11.62 36.13
N SER A 581 -8.13 12.16 37.27
CA SER A 581 -8.25 13.59 37.60
C SER A 581 -7.08 14.46 37.14
N GLY A 582 -6.00 13.84 36.66
CA GLY A 582 -4.83 14.51 36.09
C GLY A 582 -4.82 14.49 34.57
N ARG A 583 -3.71 14.92 33.99
CA ARG A 583 -3.47 14.87 32.53
C ARG A 583 -2.40 13.88 32.11
N ILE A 584 -2.08 12.91 32.96
CA ILE A 584 -1.04 11.92 32.69
C ILE A 584 -1.71 10.55 32.63
N VAL A 585 -1.55 9.88 31.51
CA VAL A 585 -1.90 8.46 31.34
C VAL A 585 -0.61 7.66 31.51
N SER A 586 -0.67 6.60 32.31
CA SER A 586 0.50 5.78 32.59
C SER A 586 0.18 4.31 32.75
N VAL A 587 1.18 3.47 32.51
CA VAL A 587 1.14 2.02 32.75
C VAL A 587 2.37 1.61 33.57
N ASP A 588 2.15 0.68 34.52
CA ASP A 588 3.19 0.18 35.41
C ASP A 588 3.86 -1.07 34.81
N GLY A 589 4.73 -0.82 33.83
CA GLY A 589 5.39 -1.87 33.07
C GLY A 589 4.49 -2.60 32.07
N ILE A 590 5.11 -3.29 31.12
CA ILE A 590 4.45 -4.04 30.04
C ILE A 590 5.29 -5.29 29.78
N LYS A 591 4.64 -6.45 29.70
CA LYS A 591 5.34 -7.72 29.42
C LYS A 591 5.94 -7.71 28.01
N ALA A 592 6.89 -8.60 27.78
CA ALA A 592 7.42 -8.85 26.44
C ALA A 592 6.28 -9.05 25.42
N HIS A 593 6.38 -8.38 24.27
CA HIS A 593 5.40 -8.41 23.17
C HIS A 593 3.97 -7.97 23.51
N ASP A 594 3.70 -7.48 24.74
CA ASP A 594 2.35 -7.16 25.19
C ASP A 594 1.98 -5.69 24.91
N ASN A 595 0.69 -5.39 25.05
CA ASN A 595 0.16 -4.05 25.01
C ASN A 595 -0.87 -3.79 26.10
N VAL A 596 -1.00 -2.50 26.43
CA VAL A 596 -2.13 -1.95 27.18
C VAL A 596 -2.81 -0.92 26.28
N THR A 597 -4.06 -1.19 25.89
CA THR A 597 -4.85 -0.30 25.06
C THR A 597 -5.99 0.29 25.88
N LEU A 598 -6.00 1.62 26.00
CA LEU A 598 -6.92 2.38 26.82
C LEU A 598 -7.80 3.27 25.95
N ARG A 599 -9.07 3.38 26.30
CA ARG A 599 -9.94 4.48 25.83
C ARG A 599 -10.04 5.54 26.90
N VAL A 600 -9.75 6.78 26.52
CA VAL A 600 -9.80 7.95 27.39
C VAL A 600 -10.91 8.86 26.92
N SER A 601 -11.94 9.02 27.76
CA SER A 601 -13.14 9.81 27.45
C SER A 601 -13.21 11.04 28.37
N PRO A 602 -13.37 12.26 27.85
CA PRO A 602 -13.54 13.45 28.68
C PRO A 602 -14.86 13.38 29.47
N ILE A 603 -14.79 13.61 30.78
CA ILE A 603 -15.98 13.73 31.63
C ILE A 603 -16.50 15.16 31.51
N ARG A 604 -17.73 15.30 31.01
CA ARG A 604 -18.41 16.58 30.75
C ARG A 604 -19.09 17.14 32.00
#